data_AF-I7CIZ6-F1
#
_entry.id   AF-I7CIZ6-F1
#
_cell.length_a   1.000
_cell.length_b   1.000
_cell.length_c   1.000
_cell.angle_alpha   90.00
_cell.angle_beta   90.00
_cell.angle_gamma   90.00
#
_symmetry.space_group_name_H-M   'P 1'
#
loop_
_entity.id
_entity.type
_entity.pdbx_description
1 polymer ?
#
loop_
_entity_poly.entity_id
_entity_poly.type
_entity_poly.pdbx_seq_one_letter_code
_entity_poly.pdbx_strand_id
1 'polypeptide(L)'
;MDIDDSYDGESTTFAWEDGRAAVSVTLPGPVHANYAENTDEVVTASAEGTIRVFASDGSERDAFEYTLPDGCECYTLASSIVTDLGVTMVVGHRPPHRGETFWQHEINLDERTVGGPVAKWR
;
A
#
# COMPACT_ATOMS: atom_id res chain seq x y z
N MET A 1 -1.28 9.47 -10.69
CA MET A 1 -2.30 8.62 -11.34
C MET A 1 -3.39 8.38 -10.32
N ASP A 2 -4.66 8.51 -10.70
CA ASP A 2 -5.78 8.21 -9.80
C ASP A 2 -6.14 6.72 -9.91
N ILE A 3 -6.41 6.09 -8.76
CA ILE A 3 -6.82 4.70 -8.66
C ILE A 3 -8.19 4.67 -8.00
N ASP A 4 -9.18 4.12 -8.69
CA ASP A 4 -10.48 3.82 -8.13
C ASP A 4 -10.45 2.42 -7.51
N ASP A 5 -11.05 2.24 -6.33
CA ASP A 5 -11.19 0.95 -5.67
C ASP A 5 -12.65 0.62 -5.34
N SER A 6 -12.97 -0.67 -5.33
CA SER A 6 -14.29 -1.17 -4.96
C SER A 6 -14.17 -2.53 -4.26
N TYR A 7 -14.71 -2.62 -3.05
CA TYR A 7 -14.76 -3.86 -2.26
C TYR A 7 -16.18 -4.45 -2.25
N ASP A 8 -16.32 -5.71 -2.65
CA ASP A 8 -17.62 -6.41 -2.74
C ASP A 8 -17.94 -7.32 -1.54
N GLY A 9 -17.02 -7.43 -0.58
CA GLY A 9 -17.14 -8.34 0.57
C GLY A 9 -16.27 -9.60 0.48
N GLU A 10 -15.77 -9.92 -0.71
CA GLU A 10 -14.87 -11.05 -0.97
C GLU A 10 -13.54 -10.60 -1.59
N SER A 11 -13.58 -9.58 -2.44
CA SER A 11 -12.45 -9.09 -3.21
C SER A 11 -12.47 -7.56 -3.35
N THR A 12 -11.29 -6.98 -3.54
CA THR A 12 -11.12 -5.57 -3.91
C THR A 12 -10.70 -5.48 -5.37
N THR A 13 -11.44 -4.71 -6.16
CA THR A 13 -11.09 -4.38 -7.54
C THR A 13 -10.54 -2.96 -7.60
N PHE A 14 -9.35 -2.83 -8.18
CA PHE A 14 -8.71 -1.56 -8.49
C PHE A 14 -8.83 -1.28 -9.99
N ALA A 15 -9.02 -0.02 -10.35
CA ALA A 15 -9.06 0.43 -11.73
C ALA A 15 -8.33 1.76 -11.89
N TRP A 16 -7.62 1.92 -13.01
CA TRP A 16 -6.91 3.16 -13.36
C TRP A 16 -6.73 3.26 -14.88
N GLU A 17 -6.23 4.40 -15.34
CA GLU A 17 -5.90 4.65 -16.75
C GLU A 17 -4.39 4.62 -16.99
N ASP A 18 -3.95 3.82 -17.97
CA ASP A 18 -2.59 3.85 -18.51
C ASP A 18 -2.63 4.43 -19.93
N GLY A 19 -2.40 5.74 -20.02
CA GLY A 19 -2.50 6.52 -21.26
C GLY A 19 -3.91 6.61 -21.83
N ARG A 20 -4.33 5.61 -22.61
CA ARG A 20 -5.72 5.48 -23.14
C ARG A 20 -6.34 4.11 -22.85
N ALA A 21 -5.60 3.22 -22.19
CA ALA A 21 -6.07 1.90 -21.82
C ALA A 21 -6.64 1.96 -20.40
N ALA A 22 -7.81 1.37 -20.21
CA ALA A 22 -8.34 1.10 -18.88
C ALA A 22 -7.70 -0.19 -18.36
N VAL A 23 -7.12 -0.12 -17.17
CA VAL A 23 -6.50 -1.25 -16.47
C VAL A 23 -7.34 -1.58 -15.24
N SER A 24 -7.50 -2.87 -14.96
CA SER A 24 -8.21 -3.34 -13.77
C SER A 24 -7.56 -4.58 -13.20
N VAL A 25 -7.44 -4.62 -11.87
CA VAL A 25 -6.87 -5.72 -11.10
C VAL A 25 -7.79 -6.05 -9.93
N THR A 26 -8.13 -7.32 -9.75
CA THR A 26 -8.95 -7.81 -8.64
C THR A 26 -8.13 -8.71 -7.74
N LEU A 27 -8.10 -8.40 -6.45
CA LEU A 27 -7.36 -9.14 -5.42
C LEU A 27 -8.31 -9.60 -4.31
N PRO A 28 -8.06 -10.77 -3.68
CA PRO A 28 -8.90 -11.28 -2.60
C PRO A 28 -8.79 -10.42 -1.35
N GLY A 29 -9.91 -10.28 -0.64
CA GLY A 29 -10.03 -9.57 0.62
C GLY A 29 -9.96 -8.04 0.50
N PRO A 30 -9.96 -7.34 1.65
CA PRO A 30 -9.74 -5.91 1.70
C PRO A 30 -8.27 -5.59 1.41
N VAL A 31 -8.06 -4.78 0.37
CA VAL A 31 -6.73 -4.38 -0.10
C VAL A 31 -6.71 -2.88 -0.28
N HIS A 32 -5.59 -2.24 0.06
CA HIS A 32 -5.34 -0.83 -0.22
C HIS A 32 -4.39 -0.70 -1.41
N ALA A 33 -4.56 0.33 -2.23
CA ALA A 33 -3.67 0.63 -3.35
C ALA A 33 -3.24 2.10 -3.35
N ASN A 34 -2.03 2.37 -3.82
CA ASN A 34 -1.59 3.72 -4.12
C ASN A 34 -0.57 3.71 -5.27
N TYR A 35 -0.49 4.81 -6.01
CA TYR A 35 0.44 4.97 -7.11
C TYR A 35 1.75 5.60 -6.62
N ALA A 36 2.86 4.93 -6.90
CA ALA A 36 4.21 5.36 -6.61
C ALA A 36 4.77 6.19 -7.79
N GLU A 37 4.61 7.51 -7.72
CA GLU A 37 5.03 8.42 -8.79
C GLU A 37 6.53 8.35 -9.10
N ASN A 38 7.35 7.98 -8.11
CA ASN A 38 8.80 7.91 -8.25
C ASN A 38 9.26 6.73 -9.10
N THR A 39 8.48 5.63 -9.13
CA THR A 39 8.84 4.39 -9.83
C THR A 39 7.89 4.03 -10.96
N ASP A 40 6.78 4.76 -11.14
CA ASP A 40 5.72 4.48 -12.13
C ASP A 40 5.05 3.12 -11.89
N GLU A 41 4.72 2.86 -10.63
CA GLU A 41 4.18 1.58 -10.16
C GLU A 41 2.92 1.76 -9.32
N VAL A 42 2.06 0.75 -9.31
CA VAL A 42 0.94 0.63 -8.39
C VAL A 42 1.32 -0.33 -7.28
N VAL A 43 1.30 0.14 -6.04
CA VAL A 43 1.59 -0.65 -4.85
C VAL A 43 0.28 -1.01 -4.18
N THR A 44 0.11 -2.28 -3.83
CA THR A 44 -1.03 -2.77 -3.06
C THR A 44 -0.59 -3.43 -1.77
N ALA A 45 -1.42 -3.35 -0.72
CA ALA A 45 -1.20 -4.03 0.55
C ALA A 45 -2.52 -4.64 1.04
N SER A 46 -2.53 -5.95 1.24
CA SER A 46 -3.69 -6.68 1.77
C SER A 46 -3.68 -6.69 3.30
N ALA A 47 -4.86 -6.68 3.92
CA ALA A 47 -4.95 -6.86 5.36
C ALA A 47 -4.39 -8.21 5.85
N GLU A 48 -4.30 -9.20 4.95
CA GLU A 48 -3.76 -10.53 5.22
C GLU A 48 -2.23 -10.60 5.19
N GLY A 49 -1.54 -9.51 4.82
CA GLY A 49 -0.09 -9.41 4.94
C GLY A 49 0.68 -9.57 3.63
N THR A 50 0.08 -9.35 2.47
CA THR A 50 0.80 -9.38 1.18
C THR A 50 0.90 -7.98 0.59
N ILE A 51 2.11 -7.57 0.22
CA ILE A 51 2.35 -6.42 -0.66
C ILE A 51 2.55 -6.93 -2.09
N ARG A 52 1.91 -6.28 -3.06
CA ARG A 52 2.14 -6.52 -4.49
C ARG A 52 2.49 -5.22 -5.19
N VAL A 53 3.34 -5.33 -6.20
CA VAL A 53 3.76 -4.23 -7.06
C VAL A 53 3.34 -4.55 -8.48
N PHE A 54 2.60 -3.64 -9.10
CA PHE A 54 2.18 -3.72 -10.50
C PHE A 54 2.84 -2.59 -11.28
N ALA A 55 3.20 -2.86 -12.53
CA ALA A 55 3.48 -1.78 -13.47
C ALA A 55 2.20 -1.03 -13.84
N SER A 56 2.33 0.16 -14.44
CA SER A 56 1.20 0.96 -14.91
C SER A 56 0.24 0.20 -15.83
N ASP A 57 0.72 -0.79 -16.58
CA ASP A 57 -0.10 -1.63 -17.48
C ASP A 57 -0.89 -2.74 -16.75
N GLY A 58 -0.74 -2.87 -15.43
CA GLY A 58 -1.40 -3.89 -14.60
C GLY A 58 -0.64 -5.22 -14.52
N SER A 59 0.53 -5.34 -15.13
CA SER A 59 1.38 -6.52 -14.96
C SER A 59 1.99 -6.57 -13.57
N GLU A 60 1.84 -7.70 -12.86
CA GLU A 60 2.50 -7.91 -11.57
C GLU A 60 4.02 -8.03 -11.76
N ARG A 61 4.78 -7.25 -11.00
CA ARG A 61 6.24 -7.19 -11.03
C ARG A 61 6.88 -7.88 -9.83
N ASP A 62 6.28 -7.71 -8.65
CA ASP A 62 6.73 -8.37 -7.44
C ASP A 62 5.58 -8.61 -6.46
N ALA A 63 5.78 -9.55 -5.55
CA ALA A 63 4.90 -9.81 -4.43
C ALA A 63 5.71 -10.37 -3.25
N PHE A 64 5.45 -9.86 -2.05
CA PHE A 64 6.07 -10.37 -0.83
C PHE A 64 5.16 -10.23 0.39
N GLU A 65 5.37 -11.13 1.33
CA GLU A 65 4.67 -11.11 2.62
C GLU A 65 5.31 -10.08 3.56
N TYR A 66 4.50 -9.38 4.33
CA TYR A 66 4.91 -8.49 5.39
C TYR A 66 4.18 -8.85 6.69
N THR A 67 4.80 -8.50 7.81
CA THR A 67 4.17 -8.61 9.12
C THR A 67 4.27 -7.28 9.84
N LEU A 68 3.25 -6.98 10.64
CA LEU A 68 3.26 -5.85 11.54
C LEU A 68 3.39 -6.35 12.98
N PRO A 69 3.96 -5.56 13.90
CA PRO A 69 4.00 -5.91 15.32
C PRO A 69 2.58 -6.12 15.89
N ASP A 70 2.49 -6.91 16.96
CA ASP A 70 1.21 -7.11 17.66
C ASP A 70 0.55 -5.76 18.03
N GLY A 71 -0.75 -5.66 17.78
CA GLY A 71 -1.51 -4.43 18.00
C GLY A 71 -1.34 -3.38 16.90
N CYS A 72 -0.66 -3.69 15.81
CA CYS A 72 -0.56 -2.84 14.63
C CYS A 72 -1.40 -3.39 13.46
N GLU A 73 -2.06 -2.50 12.73
CA GLU A 73 -2.86 -2.84 11.55
C GLU A 73 -2.52 -1.90 10.38
N CYS A 74 -2.48 -2.42 9.16
CA CYS A 74 -2.42 -1.57 7.96
C CYS A 74 -3.75 -0.81 7.85
N TYR A 75 -3.67 0.51 7.86
CA TYR A 75 -4.84 1.38 7.76
C TYR A 75 -5.12 1.83 6.33
N THR A 76 -4.07 2.21 5.59
CA THR A 76 -4.16 2.55 4.16
C THR A 76 -2.75 2.63 3.54
N LEU A 77 -2.68 2.72 2.21
CA LEU A 77 -1.51 3.20 1.49
C LEU A 77 -1.72 4.66 1.09
N ALA A 78 -0.70 5.49 1.33
CA ALA A 78 -0.76 6.92 1.03
C ALA A 78 0.48 7.35 0.24
N SER A 79 0.33 8.36 -0.61
CA SER A 79 1.47 9.04 -1.21
C SER A 79 2.32 9.68 -0.10
N SER A 80 3.64 9.60 -0.23
CA SER A 80 4.56 10.13 0.77
C SER A 80 5.75 10.79 0.09
N ILE A 81 6.13 11.96 0.61
CA ILE A 81 7.38 12.64 0.26
C ILE A 81 8.53 12.24 1.20
N VAL A 82 8.27 11.36 2.17
CA VAL A 82 9.22 10.97 3.22
C VAL A 82 9.92 9.66 2.87
N THR A 83 9.27 8.80 2.07
CA THR A 83 9.80 7.50 1.63
C THR A 83 10.34 7.60 0.21
N ASP A 84 11.39 6.83 -0.10
CA ASP A 84 12.00 6.84 -1.43
C ASP A 84 11.05 6.31 -2.51
N LEU A 85 10.19 5.34 -2.16
CA LEU A 85 9.17 4.79 -3.05
C LEU A 85 8.11 5.82 -3.48
N GLY A 86 7.92 6.91 -2.73
CA GLY A 86 6.82 7.85 -2.97
C GLY A 86 5.46 7.37 -2.43
N VAL A 87 5.41 6.15 -1.87
CA VAL A 87 4.26 5.55 -1.17
C VAL A 87 4.71 5.08 0.21
N THR A 88 3.81 5.20 1.19
CA THR A 88 3.99 4.70 2.55
C THR A 88 2.83 3.82 2.97
N MET A 89 3.11 2.86 3.84
CA MET A 89 2.07 2.18 4.60
C MET A 89 1.71 3.01 5.81
N VAL A 90 0.45 3.38 5.93
CA VAL A 90 -0.06 3.99 7.16
C VAL A 90 -0.46 2.86 8.08
N VAL A 91 0.15 2.82 9.27
CA VAL A 91 -0.11 1.80 10.28
C VAL A 91 -0.81 2.43 11.47
N GLY A 92 -1.91 1.81 11.89
CA GLY A 92 -2.60 2.12 13.15
C GLY A 92 -1.98 1.32 14.30
N HIS A 93 -1.56 2.01 15.36
CA HIS A 93 -0.91 1.43 16.54
C HIS A 93 -1.86 1.37 17.75
N ARG A 94 -1.99 0.20 18.37
CA ARG A 94 -2.77 -0.01 19.61
C ARG A 94 -1.94 -0.79 20.65
N PRO A 95 -1.49 -0.16 21.75
CA PRO A 95 -1.72 1.24 22.13
C PRO A 95 -0.97 2.24 21.24
N PRO A 96 -1.35 3.54 21.25
CA PRO A 96 -0.73 4.57 20.42
C PRO A 96 0.80 4.64 20.56
N HIS A 97 1.52 4.70 19.43
CA HIS A 97 2.97 4.85 19.41
C HIS A 97 3.34 6.32 19.65
N ARG A 98 4.08 6.60 20.73
CA ARG A 98 4.50 7.95 21.14
C ARG A 98 3.33 8.95 21.20
N GLY A 99 2.17 8.49 21.64
CA GLY A 99 0.96 9.30 21.80
C GLY A 99 0.12 9.49 20.54
N GLU A 100 0.48 8.87 19.41
CA GLU A 100 -0.28 8.95 18.15
C GLU A 100 -0.67 7.56 17.65
N THR A 101 -1.87 7.45 17.11
CA THR A 101 -2.39 6.19 16.57
C THR A 101 -1.79 5.88 15.20
N PHE A 102 -1.71 6.86 14.30
CA PHE A 102 -1.33 6.61 12.91
C PHE A 102 0.07 7.11 12.57
N TRP A 103 0.86 6.23 11.97
CA TRP A 103 2.22 6.50 11.55
C TRP A 103 2.44 6.03 10.11
N GLN A 104 3.24 6.79 9.37
CA GLN A 104 3.82 6.37 8.11
C GLN A 104 4.94 5.37 8.39
N HIS A 105 4.93 4.26 7.67
CA HIS A 105 5.94 3.22 7.66
C HIS A 105 6.49 3.07 6.24
N GLU A 106 7.81 2.94 6.14
CA GLU A 106 8.48 2.77 4.86
C GLU A 106 8.24 1.36 4.31
N ILE A 107 7.92 1.26 3.03
CA ILE A 107 7.89 0.00 2.29
C ILE A 107 9.20 -0.09 1.52
N ASN A 108 10.05 -1.05 1.88
CA ASN A 108 11.31 -1.27 1.20
C ASN A 108 11.16 -2.46 0.25
N LEU A 109 11.14 -2.18 -1.06
CA LEU A 109 10.95 -3.21 -2.09
C LEU A 109 12.19 -4.10 -2.25
N ASP A 110 13.40 -3.55 -2.07
CA ASP A 110 14.65 -4.31 -2.20
C ASP A 110 14.83 -5.30 -1.04
N GLU A 111 14.56 -4.84 0.18
CA GLU A 111 14.65 -5.67 1.39
C GLU A 111 13.39 -6.51 1.61
N ARG A 112 12.29 -6.21 0.90
CA ARG A 112 10.99 -6.87 1.01
C ARG A 112 10.44 -6.79 2.43
N THR A 113 10.46 -5.59 3.01
CA THR A 113 10.01 -5.34 4.39
C THR A 113 9.18 -4.08 4.53
N VAL A 114 8.42 -4.02 5.62
CA VAL A 114 7.82 -2.79 6.13
C VAL A 114 8.63 -2.33 7.35
N GLY A 115 9.22 -1.15 7.24
CA GLY A 115 10.07 -0.57 8.28
C GLY A 115 9.32 -0.09 9.51
N GLY A 116 10.06 0.49 10.45
CA GLY A 116 9.49 1.15 11.62
C GLY A 116 8.75 2.46 11.29
N PRO A 117 8.08 3.07 12.28
CA PRO A 117 7.40 4.35 12.09
C PRO A 117 8.41 5.47 11.77
N VAL A 118 8.21 6.16 10.64
CA VAL A 118 9.11 7.24 10.17
C VAL A 118 8.54 8.64 10.39
N ALA A 119 7.22 8.82 10.26
CA ALA A 119 6.56 10.10 10.44
C ALA A 119 5.12 9.93 10.95
N LYS A 120 4.61 10.90 11.70
CA LYS A 120 3.19 10.92 12.10
C LYS A 120 2.31 11.04 10.86
N TRP A 121 1.21 10.29 10.81
CA TRP A 121 0.18 10.45 9.80
C TRP A 121 -0.96 11.30 10.38
N ARG A 122 -1.38 12.33 9.65
CA ARG A 122 -2.28 13.39 10.12
C ARG A 122 -3.59 13.35 9.35
#